data_AF-A0A5Q0BF80-F1
#
_entry.id   AF-A0A5Q0BF80-F1
#
_cell.length_a   1.000
_cell.length_b   1.000
_cell.length_c   1.000
_cell.angle_alpha   90.00
_cell.angle_beta   90.00
_cell.angle_gamma   90.00
#
_symmetry.space_group_name_H-M   'P 1'
#
loop_
_entity.id
_entity.type
_entity.pdbx_description
1 polymer ?
#
loop_
_entity_poly.entity_id
_entity_poly.type
_entity_poly.pdbx_seq_one_letter_code
_entity_poly.pdbx_strand_id
1 'polypeptide(L)' 'MDRKLLDILVCPVCKSPLLYRKEHQELVCKADRLAYPIQDGIPVMLESEARRLSLEEIDELNKGLAETAGA' A
#
# COMPACT_ATOMS: atom_id res chain seq x y z
N MET A 1 9.22 0.70 26.11
CA MET A 1 8.53 1.27 24.93
C MET A 1 8.68 0.30 23.78
N ASP A 2 7.56 -0.22 23.32
CA ASP A 2 7.43 -1.54 22.70
C ASP A 2 7.52 -1.50 21.17
N ARG A 3 8.34 -2.40 20.60
CA ARG A 3 8.53 -2.63 19.15
C ARG A 3 7.25 -2.97 18.36
N LYS A 4 6.10 -3.12 19.03
CA LYS A 4 4.79 -3.47 18.44
C LYS A 4 3.97 -2.27 17.94
N LEU A 5 4.43 -1.04 18.18
CA LEU A 5 3.73 0.18 17.74
C LEU A 5 4.02 0.59 16.28
N LEU A 6 4.94 -0.09 15.59
CA LEU A 6 5.35 0.23 14.21
C LEU A 6 4.84 -0.79 13.16
N ASP A 7 4.00 -1.74 13.58
CA ASP A 7 3.32 -2.75 12.76
C ASP A 7 2.04 -2.21 12.04
N ILE A 8 1.84 -0.88 12.05
CA ILE A 8 0.50 -0.25 12.20
C ILE A 8 -0.12 0.35 10.92
N LEU A 9 0.51 0.27 9.74
CA LEU A 9 -0.14 0.73 8.49
C LEU A 9 -0.88 -0.42 7.80
N VAL A 10 -2.06 -0.72 8.34
CA VAL A 10 -3.02 -1.67 7.76
C VAL A 10 -4.13 -0.93 7.03
N CYS A 11 -4.77 -1.60 6.08
CA CYS A 11 -5.91 -1.05 5.34
C CYS A 11 -7.02 -0.61 6.32
N PRO A 12 -7.58 0.61 6.22
CA PRO A 12 -8.64 1.06 7.11
C PRO A 12 -9.88 0.15 7.02
N VAL A 13 -10.14 -0.42 5.84
CA VAL A 13 -11.29 -1.29 5.51
C VAL A 13 -11.05 -2.72 6.01
N CYS A 14 -10.11 -3.45 5.40
CA CYS A 14 -9.92 -4.88 5.68
C CYS A 14 -8.88 -5.21 6.76
N LYS A 15 -8.18 -4.22 7.33
CA LYS A 15 -7.06 -4.42 8.28
C LYS A 15 -5.93 -5.31 7.74
N SER A 16 -5.90 -5.54 6.44
CA SER A 16 -4.86 -6.29 5.74
C SER A 16 -3.60 -5.43 5.59
N PRO A 17 -2.41 -6.04 5.47
CA PRO A 17 -1.17 -5.31 5.26
C PRO A 17 -1.22 -4.49 3.97
N LEU A 18 -0.73 -3.25 4.04
CA LEU A 18 -0.55 -2.39 2.88
C LEU A 18 0.86 -2.54 2.32
N LEU A 19 0.97 -2.62 1.01
CA LEU A 19 2.23 -2.63 0.30
C LEU A 19 2.60 -1.20 -0.09
N TYR A 20 3.77 -0.73 0.35
CA TYR A 20 4.25 0.58 -0.04
C TYR A 20 4.97 0.52 -1.40
N ARG A 21 4.44 1.25 -2.39
CA ARG A 21 5.04 1.46 -3.70
C ARG A 21 5.80 2.77 -3.70
N LYS A 22 7.13 2.69 -3.47
CA LYS A 22 8.02 3.87 -3.47
C LYS A 22 8.03 4.61 -4.81
N GLU A 23 8.04 3.89 -5.92
CA GLU A 23 8.05 4.44 -7.28
C GLU A 23 6.85 5.35 -7.57
N HIS A 24 5.70 5.03 -7.02
CA HIS A 24 4.44 5.75 -7.26
C HIS A 24 3.96 6.54 -6.03
N GLN A 25 4.74 6.52 -4.94
CA GLN A 25 4.37 7.08 -3.63
C GLN A 25 2.94 6.72 -3.23
N GLU A 26 2.59 5.44 -3.23
CA GLU A 26 1.24 4.96 -2.89
C GLU A 26 1.26 3.72 -1.99
N LEU A 27 0.19 3.54 -1.21
CA LEU A 27 -0.04 2.37 -0.37
C LEU A 27 -1.11 1.48 -1.01
N VAL A 28 -0.73 0.27 -1.36
CA VAL A 28 -1.60 -0.68 -2.05
C VAL A 28 -2.15 -1.73 -1.10
N CYS A 29 -3.47 -1.87 -1.06
CA CYS A 29 -4.15 -3.01 -0.46
C CYS A 29 -4.47 -4.08 -1.51
N LYS A 30 -3.82 -5.24 -1.42
CA LYS A 30 -4.10 -6.39 -2.32
C LYS A 30 -5.47 -7.02 -2.08
N ALA A 31 -5.97 -7.01 -0.84
CA ALA A 31 -7.26 -7.59 -0.49
C ALA A 31 -8.42 -6.83 -1.14
N ASP A 32 -8.41 -5.50 -1.00
CA ASP A 32 -9.45 -4.62 -1.55
C ASP A 32 -9.17 -4.19 -3.00
N ARG A 33 -7.94 -4.42 -3.50
CA ARG A 33 -7.44 -3.91 -4.78
C ARG A 33 -7.56 -2.40 -4.88
N LEU A 34 -7.18 -1.72 -3.81
CA LEU A 34 -7.19 -0.27 -3.68
C LEU A 34 -5.77 0.25 -3.51
N ALA A 35 -5.48 1.40 -4.09
CA ALA A 35 -4.23 2.10 -3.93
C ALA A 35 -4.50 3.51 -3.38
N TYR A 36 -3.92 3.81 -2.23
CA TYR A 36 -4.04 5.05 -1.50
C TYR A 36 -2.84 5.95 -1.82
N PRO A 37 -3.03 7.15 -2.39
CA PRO A 37 -1.93 8.02 -2.73
C PRO A 37 -1.26 8.62 -1.47
N ILE A 38 0.01 8.98 -1.57
CA ILE A 38 0.72 9.76 -0.55
C ILE A 38 0.93 11.17 -1.08
N GLN A 39 0.34 12.15 -0.42
CA GLN A 39 0.44 13.57 -0.77
C GLN A 39 1.20 14.29 0.36
N ASP A 40 2.23 15.06 0.02
CA ASP A 40 3.08 15.77 0.99
C ASP A 40 3.71 14.86 2.08
N GLY A 41 3.93 13.58 1.74
CA GLY A 41 4.44 12.58 2.68
C GLY A 41 3.37 12.03 3.64
N ILE A 42 2.10 12.41 3.48
CA ILE A 42 0.97 11.94 4.28
C ILE A 42 0.14 10.95 3.45
N PRO A 43 -0.06 9.70 3.91
CA PRO A 43 -0.91 8.75 3.22
C PRO A 43 -2.38 9.16 3.29
N VAL A 44 -3.02 9.31 2.13
CA VAL A 44 -4.44 9.65 2.03
C VAL A 44 -5.25 8.36 2.10
N MET A 45 -5.56 7.93 3.32
CA MET A 45 -6.33 6.71 3.59
C MET A 45 -7.85 6.91 3.45
N LEU A 46 -8.29 7.63 2.42
CA LEU A 46 -9.70 7.86 2.13
C LEU A 46 -10.13 6.95 0.98
N GLU A 47 -11.20 6.17 1.15
CA GLU A 47 -11.74 5.31 0.08
C GLU A 47 -12.14 6.10 -1.17
N SER A 48 -12.58 7.35 -1.02
CA SER A 48 -12.93 8.24 -2.14
C SER A 48 -11.72 8.65 -2.97
N GLU A 49 -10.54 8.77 -2.35
CA GLU A 49 -9.28 9.12 -3.01
C GLU A 49 -8.49 7.87 -3.43
N ALA A 50 -8.89 6.70 -2.91
CA ALA A 50 -8.28 5.43 -3.27
C ALA A 50 -8.63 5.07 -4.71
N ARG A 51 -7.60 4.88 -5.55
CA ARG A 51 -7.80 4.37 -6.91
C ARG A 51 -7.93 2.85 -6.88
N ARG A 52 -8.77 2.29 -7.75
CA ARG A 52 -8.84 0.84 -7.94
C ARG A 52 -7.68 0.39 -8.81
N LEU A 53 -7.06 -0.71 -8.40
CA LEU A 53 -5.99 -1.34 -9.16
C LEU A 53 -6.57 -2.16 -10.31
N SER A 54 -5.96 -2.03 -11.48
CA SER A 54 -6.26 -2.87 -12.63
C SER A 54 -5.71 -4.29 -12.43
N LEU A 55 -6.23 -5.26 -13.19
CA LEU A 55 -5.76 -6.65 -13.13
C LEU A 55 -4.27 -6.76 -13.46
N GLU A 56 -3.79 -5.98 -14.43
CA GLU A 56 -2.38 -5.89 -14.79
C GLU A 56 -1.52 -5.41 -13.62
N GLU A 57 -1.94 -4.36 -12.92
CA GLU A 57 -1.20 -3.85 -11.75
C GLU A 57 -1.16 -4.89 -10.62
N ILE A 58 -2.24 -5.62 -10.40
CA ILE A 58 -2.26 -6.68 -9.38
C ILE A 58 -1.29 -7.82 -9.71
N ASP A 59 -1.21 -8.19 -10.99
CA ASP A 59 -0.27 -9.20 -11.46
C ASP A 59 1.19 -8.75 -11.25
N GLU A 60 1.51 -7.50 -11.62
CA GLU A 60 2.82 -6.88 -11.40
C GLU A 60 3.18 -6.83 -9.91
N LEU A 61 2.21 -6.51 -9.04
CA LEU A 61 2.39 -6.52 -7.58
C LEU A 61 2.65 -7.90 -6.99
N ASN A 62 2.23 -8.97 -7.66
CA ASN A 62 2.53 -10.34 -7.25
C ASN A 62 3.91 -10.79 -7.74
N LYS A 63 4.40 -10.22 -8.85
CA LYS A 63 5.74 -10.47 -9.39
C LYS A 63 6.84 -9.67 -8.67
N GLY A 64 6.57 -8.42 -8.27
CA GLY A 64 7.57 -7.45 -7.78
C GLY A 64 8.12 -7.62 -6.35
N LEU A 65 7.80 -8.71 -5.63
CA LEU A 65 8.34 -8.97 -4.28
C LEU A 65 9.84 -9.34 -4.26
N ALA A 66 10.52 -9.35 -5.41
CA ALA A 66 11.94 -9.71 -5.52
C ALA A 66 12.93 -8.53 -5.42
N GLU A 67 12.51 -7.26 -5.57
CA GLU A 67 13.49 -6.21 -5.99
C GLU A 67 13.61 -4.93 -5.12
N THR A 68 12.87 -4.75 -4.02
CA THR A 68 12.87 -3.43 -3.31
C THR A 68 13.31 -3.41 -1.84
N ALA A 69 14.01 -4.44 -1.37
CA ALA A 69 14.77 -4.38 -0.11
C ALA A 69 16.24 -4.00 -0.38
N GLY A 70 16.51 -2.79 -0.88
CA GLY A 70 17.87 -2.40 -1.25
C GLY A 70 18.04 -0.94 -1.61
N ALA A 71 17.87 -0.05 -0.64
CA ALA A 71 18.54 1.26 -0.58
C ALA A 71 18.50 1.75 0.87
#